data_AF-A0A935XKJ4-F1
#
_entry.id   AF-A0A935XKJ4-F1
#
_cell.length_a   1.000
_cell.length_b   1.000
_cell.length_c   1.000
_cell.angle_alpha   90.00
_cell.angle_beta   90.00
_cell.angle_gamma   90.00
#
_symmetry.space_group_name_H-M   'P 1'
#
loop_
_entity.id
_entity.type
_entity.pdbx_description
1 polymer ?
#
loop_
_entity_poly.entity_id
_entity_poly.type
_entity_poly.pdbx_seq_one_letter_code
_entity_poly.pdbx_strand_id
1 'polypeptide(L)'
;MCTATCPSPIPGETVVGSAIALFSAAEAEVLDVLERIEVAEGLPHPTIDGTWFKRSPRFGQSYLISTFGEGEVDEMLAHTRRAGLMSLYHEGPFKSWGHFIVDSAQFPSGRAGLKGRCGEGARSGSTSACTHSPTSSTPTTRTSPRSPTPG
;
A
#
# COMPACT_ATOMS: atom_id res chain seq x y z
N MET A 1 6.33 23.38 29.71
CA MET A 1 4.95 23.23 30.22
C MET A 1 4.04 23.10 29.01
N CYS A 2 3.44 21.93 28.78
CA CYS A 2 2.49 21.73 27.69
C CYS A 2 1.08 21.70 28.25
N THR A 3 0.30 22.75 28.02
CA THR A 3 -1.16 22.74 28.19
C THR A 3 -1.78 22.29 26.88
N ALA A 4 -2.18 21.03 26.80
CA ALA A 4 -2.96 20.52 25.67
C ALA A 4 -4.44 20.86 25.91
N THR A 5 -4.95 21.89 25.24
CA THR A 5 -6.40 22.13 25.15
C THR A 5 -6.94 21.20 24.06
N CYS A 6 -7.69 20.17 24.46
CA CYS A 6 -8.32 19.24 23.51
C CYS A 6 -9.45 19.98 22.76
N PRO A 7 -9.46 20.02 21.42
CA PRO A 7 -10.53 20.66 20.66
C PRO A 7 -11.87 19.96 20.90
N SER A 8 -12.96 20.73 20.96
CA SER A 8 -14.29 20.16 21.16
C SER A 8 -14.69 19.27 19.97
N PRO A 9 -15.20 18.04 20.22
CA PRO A 9 -15.68 17.16 19.16
C PRO A 9 -16.93 17.73 18.47
N ILE A 10 -17.17 17.22 17.26
CA ILE A 10 -18.42 17.42 16.50
C ILE A 10 -19.58 16.76 17.28
N PRO A 11 -20.81 17.30 17.27
CA PRO A 11 -21.94 16.69 17.99
C PRO A 11 -22.13 15.21 17.61
N GLY A 12 -22.11 14.33 18.61
CA GLY A 12 -22.25 12.88 18.44
C GLY A 12 -20.94 12.08 18.42
N GLU A 13 -19.78 12.76 18.36
CA GLU A 13 -18.46 12.14 18.30
C GLU A 13 -17.64 12.37 19.60
N THR A 14 -16.54 11.63 19.78
CA THR A 14 -15.61 11.79 20.91
C THR A 14 -14.17 11.94 20.44
N VAL A 15 -13.39 12.73 21.18
CA VAL A 15 -11.93 12.87 21.02
C VAL A 15 -11.15 12.16 22.13
N VAL A 16 -11.86 11.51 23.07
CA VAL A 16 -11.24 10.78 24.17
C VAL A 16 -10.47 9.58 23.61
N GLY A 17 -9.16 9.56 23.84
CA GLY A 17 -8.23 8.55 23.31
C GLY A 17 -7.43 8.99 22.09
N SER A 18 -7.73 10.16 21.51
CA SER A 18 -6.95 10.76 20.43
C SER A 18 -5.77 11.57 20.98
N ALA A 19 -4.63 11.50 20.28
CA ALA A 19 -3.43 12.30 20.57
C ALA A 19 -3.03 13.11 19.32
N ILE A 20 -2.57 14.35 19.54
CA ILE A 20 -2.05 15.22 18.47
C ILE A 20 -0.63 15.62 18.88
N ALA A 21 0.34 15.37 17.99
CA ALA A 21 1.70 15.85 18.14
C ALA A 21 1.93 17.03 17.19
N LEU A 22 2.36 18.17 17.73
CA LEU A 22 2.82 19.32 16.94
C LEU A 22 4.35 19.36 17.01
N PHE A 23 5.01 19.44 15.87
CA PHE A 23 6.47 19.52 15.79
C PHE A 23 6.92 20.67 14.89
N SER A 24 8.14 21.15 15.11
CA SER A 24 8.82 22.09 14.24
C SER A 24 10.28 21.67 14.08
N ALA A 25 10.84 21.90 12.91
CA ALA A 25 12.19 21.49 12.54
C ALA A 25 12.70 22.36 11.38
N ALA A 26 14.02 22.41 11.18
CA ALA A 26 14.53 22.89 9.89
C ALA A 26 14.08 21.93 8.77
N GLU A 27 13.90 22.44 7.56
CA GLU A 27 13.39 21.66 6.42
C GLU A 27 14.18 20.34 6.21
N ALA A 28 15.51 20.43 6.29
CA ALA A 28 16.41 19.29 6.14
C ALA A 28 16.24 18.21 7.23
N GLU A 29 15.66 18.55 8.39
CA GLU A 29 15.55 17.69 9.57
C GLU A 29 14.12 17.15 9.78
N VAL A 30 13.15 17.58 8.96
CA VAL A 30 11.73 17.23 9.11
C VAL A 30 11.52 15.72 9.19
N LEU A 31 12.15 14.96 8.29
CA LEU A 31 12.00 13.50 8.26
C LEU A 31 12.64 12.83 9.49
N ASP A 32 13.74 13.37 10.02
CA ASP A 32 14.40 12.83 11.21
C ASP A 32 13.54 13.03 12.45
N VAL A 33 12.94 14.21 12.59
CA VAL A 33 12.02 14.51 13.69
C VAL A 33 10.78 13.64 13.59
N LEU A 34 10.21 13.49 12.39
CA LEU A 34 9.02 12.67 12.16
C LEU A 34 9.28 11.19 12.45
N GLU A 35 10.43 10.65 12.04
CA GLU A 35 10.80 9.26 12.33
C GLU A 35 10.91 9.01 13.84
N ARG A 36 11.56 9.91 14.59
CA ARG A 36 11.66 9.78 16.04
C ARG A 36 10.29 9.77 16.72
N ILE A 37 9.37 10.64 16.28
CA ILE A 37 8.00 10.68 16.80
C ILE A 37 7.27 9.37 16.46
N GLU A 38 7.36 8.90 15.21
CA GLU A 38 6.72 7.65 14.77
C GLU A 38 7.15 6.45 15.62
N VAL A 39 8.45 6.32 15.90
CA VAL A 39 9.00 5.26 16.73
C VAL A 39 8.62 5.43 18.20
N ALA A 40 8.71 6.65 18.75
CA ALA A 40 8.42 6.93 20.16
C ALA A 40 6.94 6.68 20.52
N GLU A 41 6.03 7.01 19.60
CA GLU A 41 4.59 6.85 19.78
C GLU A 41 4.08 5.46 19.35
N GLY A 42 4.97 4.57 18.90
CA GLY A 42 4.60 3.21 18.47
C GLY A 42 3.73 3.17 17.22
N LEU A 43 3.85 4.18 16.35
CA LEU A 43 3.13 4.25 15.08
C LEU A 43 3.72 3.29 14.04
N PRO A 44 2.97 2.92 12.97
CA PRO A 44 3.48 2.04 11.93
C PRO A 44 4.75 2.61 11.28
N HIS A 45 5.84 1.84 11.35
CA HIS A 45 7.14 2.19 10.78
C HIS A 45 7.57 1.22 9.66
N PRO A 46 6.90 1.24 8.49
CA PRO A 46 7.20 0.33 7.40
C PRO A 46 8.55 0.66 6.75
N THR A 47 9.31 -0.38 6.46
CA THR A 47 10.58 -0.28 5.72
C THR A 47 10.49 -1.01 4.38
N ILE A 48 11.15 -0.46 3.36
CA ILE A 48 11.40 -1.10 2.07
C ILE A 48 12.91 -1.30 1.97
N ASP A 49 13.35 -2.54 1.82
CA ASP A 49 14.77 -2.92 1.74
C ASP A 49 15.60 -2.32 2.91
N GLY A 50 15.03 -2.33 4.12
CA GLY A 50 15.68 -1.78 5.32
C GLY A 50 15.68 -0.25 5.43
N THR A 51 15.19 0.47 4.43
CA THR A 51 15.03 1.94 4.47
C THR A 51 13.61 2.29 4.87
N TRP A 52 13.44 3.25 5.78
CA TRP A 52 12.11 3.77 6.12
C TRP A 52 11.39 4.25 4.87
N PHE A 53 10.13 3.83 4.70
CA PHE A 53 9.37 4.04 3.47
C PHE A 53 9.36 5.51 3.02
N LYS A 54 9.22 6.46 3.95
CA LYS A 54 9.16 7.90 3.64
C LYS A 54 10.49 8.50 3.15
N ARG A 55 11.61 7.80 3.35
CA ARG A 55 12.93 8.15 2.79
C ARG A 55 13.32 7.31 1.57
N SER A 56 12.54 6.27 1.26
CA SER A 56 12.84 5.41 0.13
C SER A 56 12.75 6.21 -1.18
N PRO A 57 13.65 6.00 -2.15
CA PRO A 57 13.51 6.57 -3.50
C PRO A 57 12.28 6.04 -4.25
N ARG A 58 11.61 5.01 -3.69
CA ARG A 58 10.32 4.50 -4.18
C ARG A 58 9.12 5.28 -3.66
N PHE A 59 9.31 6.16 -2.67
CA PHE A 59 8.24 7.00 -2.15
C PHE A 59 7.75 7.98 -3.21
N GLY A 60 6.43 8.05 -3.40
CA GLY A 60 5.82 8.97 -4.37
C GLY A 60 5.99 8.58 -5.84
N GLN A 61 6.53 7.40 -6.15
CA GLN A 61 6.61 6.95 -7.54
C GLN A 61 5.20 6.69 -8.09
N SER A 62 4.96 7.17 -9.31
CA SER A 62 3.71 6.97 -10.01
C SER A 62 3.58 5.53 -10.52
N TYR A 63 2.34 5.11 -10.73
CA TYR A 63 1.99 3.80 -11.27
C TYR A 63 1.02 3.97 -12.45
N LEU A 64 1.01 2.99 -13.35
CA LEU A 64 0.09 2.98 -14.49
C LEU A 64 -1.20 2.26 -14.09
N ILE A 65 -2.34 2.94 -14.18
CA ILE A 65 -3.66 2.30 -14.07
C ILE A 65 -4.16 2.04 -15.48
N SER A 66 -4.52 0.78 -15.78
CA SER A 66 -5.05 0.41 -17.08
C SER A 66 -5.82 -0.91 -17.01
N THR A 67 -6.80 -1.10 -17.90
CA THR A 67 -7.41 -2.43 -18.16
C THR A 67 -6.58 -3.17 -19.19
N PHE A 68 -6.26 -4.43 -18.93
CA PHE A 68 -5.48 -5.28 -19.83
C PHE A 68 -5.85 -6.76 -19.68
N GLY A 69 -5.86 -7.49 -20.78
CA GLY A 69 -6.05 -8.94 -20.78
C GLY A 69 -4.78 -9.72 -20.43
N GLU A 70 -4.94 -11.02 -20.21
CA GLU A 70 -3.85 -11.94 -19.86
C GLU A 70 -2.71 -11.97 -20.90
N GLY A 71 -3.05 -11.81 -22.19
CA GLY A 71 -2.05 -11.76 -23.27
C GLY A 71 -1.30 -10.43 -23.38
N GLU A 72 -1.82 -9.35 -22.78
CA GLU A 72 -1.29 -7.98 -22.93
C GLU A 72 -0.38 -7.57 -21.77
N VAL A 73 -0.29 -8.40 -20.72
CA VAL A 73 0.43 -8.06 -19.48
C VAL A 73 1.90 -7.73 -19.75
N ASP A 74 2.58 -8.48 -20.62
CA ASP A 74 4.02 -8.29 -20.86
C ASP A 74 4.29 -6.98 -21.60
N GLU A 75 3.43 -6.65 -22.57
CA GLU A 75 3.51 -5.40 -23.32
C GLU A 75 3.26 -4.21 -22.39
N MET A 76 2.21 -4.28 -21.57
CA MET A 76 1.87 -3.25 -20.60
C MET A 76 2.98 -3.06 -19.56
N LEU A 77 3.57 -4.13 -19.04
CA LEU A 77 4.74 -4.07 -18.17
C LEU A 77 5.93 -3.40 -18.87
N ALA A 78 6.16 -3.69 -20.16
CA ALA A 78 7.21 -3.03 -20.93
C ALA A 78 6.94 -1.53 -21.10
N HIS A 79 5.70 -1.10 -21.33
CA HIS A 79 5.32 0.32 -21.34
C HIS A 79 5.55 0.98 -19.97
N THR A 80 5.11 0.34 -18.89
CA THR A 80 5.31 0.84 -17.51
C THR A 80 6.79 1.03 -17.20
N ARG A 81 7.64 0.07 -17.57
CA ARG A 81 9.10 0.17 -17.40
C ARG A 81 9.71 1.30 -18.22
N ARG A 82 9.33 1.44 -19.50
CA ARG A 82 9.81 2.53 -20.36
C ARG A 82 9.41 3.90 -19.82
N ALA A 83 8.25 4.01 -19.19
CA ALA A 83 7.76 5.24 -18.57
C ALA A 83 8.39 5.52 -17.19
N GLY A 84 9.23 4.62 -16.66
CA GLY A 84 9.84 4.77 -15.33
C GLY A 84 8.84 4.66 -14.18
N LEU A 85 7.71 3.98 -14.39
CA LEU A 85 6.65 3.84 -13.39
C LEU A 85 6.89 2.63 -12.48
N MET A 86 6.49 2.75 -11.22
CA MET A 86 6.75 1.74 -10.17
C MET A 86 5.97 0.45 -10.40
N SER A 87 4.73 0.55 -10.86
CA SER A 87 3.87 -0.62 -10.98
C SER A 87 2.82 -0.45 -12.07
N LEU A 88 2.37 -1.58 -12.61
CA LEU A 88 1.19 -1.67 -13.44
C LEU A 88 0.01 -2.10 -12.56
N TYR A 89 -1.12 -1.42 -12.72
CA TYR A 89 -2.30 -1.61 -11.89
C TYR A 89 -3.53 -1.88 -12.75
N HIS A 90 -4.20 -3.01 -12.47
CA HIS A 90 -5.45 -3.36 -13.14
C HIS A 90 -6.67 -2.84 -12.37
N GLU A 91 -7.53 -2.06 -13.05
CA GLU A 91 -8.67 -1.37 -12.42
C GLU A 91 -9.85 -2.30 -12.04
N GLY A 92 -10.13 -3.34 -12.83
CA GLY A 92 -11.14 -4.33 -12.46
C GLY A 92 -11.20 -5.57 -13.37
N PRO A 93 -10.41 -6.61 -13.10
CA PRO A 93 -10.42 -7.84 -13.91
C PRO A 93 -11.58 -8.79 -13.53
N PHE A 94 -12.68 -8.26 -12.99
CA PHE A 94 -13.77 -9.03 -12.40
C PHE A 94 -15.11 -8.71 -13.07
N LYS A 95 -15.90 -9.75 -13.36
CA LYS A 95 -17.32 -9.62 -13.78
C LYS A 95 -18.23 -9.20 -12.64
N SER A 96 -17.86 -9.53 -11.41
CA SER A 96 -18.62 -9.15 -10.22
C SER A 96 -17.70 -8.70 -9.09
N TRP A 97 -18.03 -7.55 -8.52
CA TRP A 97 -17.31 -6.97 -7.38
C TRP A 97 -17.61 -7.67 -6.06
N GLY A 98 -18.70 -8.45 -5.98
CA GLY A 98 -19.11 -9.15 -4.75
C GLY A 98 -18.48 -10.53 -4.57
N HIS A 99 -18.37 -11.31 -5.65
CA HIS A 99 -17.81 -12.67 -5.62
C HIS A 99 -16.43 -12.78 -6.28
N PHE A 100 -15.87 -11.66 -6.77
CA PHE A 100 -14.56 -11.58 -7.43
C PHE A 100 -14.38 -12.63 -8.53
N ILE A 101 -15.45 -12.81 -9.32
CA ILE A 101 -15.42 -13.73 -10.45
C ILE A 101 -14.56 -13.06 -11.52
N VAL A 102 -13.37 -13.63 -11.76
CA VAL A 102 -12.46 -13.15 -12.79
C VAL A 102 -13.17 -13.17 -14.14
N ASP A 103 -13.04 -12.07 -14.87
CA ASP A 103 -13.60 -11.98 -16.21
C ASP A 103 -12.82 -12.88 -17.16
N SER A 104 -13.43 -14.00 -17.53
CA SER A 104 -12.89 -14.96 -18.50
C SER A 104 -12.64 -14.35 -19.89
N ALA A 105 -13.25 -13.20 -20.22
CA ALA A 105 -12.95 -12.48 -21.45
C ALA A 105 -11.59 -11.78 -21.39
N GLN A 106 -11.17 -11.31 -20.21
CA GLN A 106 -9.88 -10.66 -19.99
C GLN A 106 -8.80 -11.66 -19.58
N PHE A 107 -9.15 -12.60 -18.70
CA PHE A 107 -8.27 -13.65 -18.18
C PHE A 107 -8.89 -15.03 -18.46
N PRO A 108 -8.67 -15.60 -19.66
CA PRO A 108 -9.21 -16.90 -20.04
C PRO A 108 -8.70 -18.04 -19.13
N SER A 109 -7.49 -17.92 -18.56
CA SER A 109 -6.97 -18.87 -17.56
C SER A 109 -7.52 -18.60 -16.15
N GLY A 110 -8.45 -17.65 -16.01
CA GLY A 110 -9.11 -17.28 -14.76
C GLY A 110 -8.14 -16.81 -13.68
N ARG A 111 -8.40 -17.20 -12.42
CA ARG A 111 -7.58 -16.82 -11.27
C ARG A 111 -6.12 -17.30 -11.37
N ALA A 112 -5.88 -18.41 -12.06
CA ALA A 112 -4.53 -18.93 -12.26
C ALA A 112 -3.72 -18.03 -13.18
N GLY A 113 -4.32 -17.56 -14.28
CA GLY A 113 -3.71 -16.57 -15.19
C GLY A 113 -3.41 -15.26 -14.48
N LEU A 114 -4.41 -14.69 -13.79
CA LEU A 114 -4.24 -13.45 -13.04
C LEU A 114 -3.11 -13.56 -12.00
N LYS A 115 -3.07 -14.63 -11.21
CA LYS A 115 -2.01 -14.86 -10.21
C LYS A 115 -0.65 -15.09 -10.86
N GLY A 116 -0.59 -15.87 -11.93
CA GLY A 116 0.64 -16.17 -12.67
C GLY A 116 1.27 -14.91 -13.21
N ARG A 117 0.50 -14.10 -13.94
CA ARG A 117 0.99 -12.88 -14.60
C ARG A 117 1.34 -11.76 -13.61
N CYS A 118 0.54 -11.58 -12.54
CA CYS A 118 0.92 -10.66 -11.45
C CYS A 118 2.19 -11.11 -10.72
N GLY A 119 2.32 -12.41 -10.44
CA GLY A 119 3.47 -12.97 -9.73
C GLY A 119 4.76 -13.01 -10.56
N GLU A 120 4.65 -13.16 -11.88
CA GLU A 120 5.78 -13.17 -12.82
C GLU A 120 6.28 -11.75 -13.11
N GLY A 121 5.38 -10.78 -13.27
CA GLY A 121 5.73 -9.37 -13.34
C GLY A 121 6.54 -8.90 -12.13
N ALA A 122 6.15 -9.34 -10.93
CA ALA A 122 6.86 -9.06 -9.68
C ALA A 122 8.23 -9.75 -9.54
N ARG A 123 8.49 -10.87 -10.26
CA ARG A 123 9.79 -11.57 -10.26
C ARG A 123 10.74 -11.08 -11.35
N SER A 124 10.20 -10.54 -12.45
CA SER A 124 10.95 -10.17 -13.66
C SER A 124 11.64 -8.80 -13.58
N GLY A 125 11.30 -7.94 -12.61
CA GLY A 125 11.96 -6.64 -12.47
C GLY A 125 11.44 -5.79 -11.32
N SER A 126 11.92 -4.54 -11.24
CA SER A 126 11.54 -3.53 -10.23
C SER A 126 10.09 -3.04 -10.32
N THR A 127 9.28 -3.60 -11.24
CA THR A 127 7.92 -3.17 -11.53
C THR A 127 6.94 -4.29 -11.19
N SER A 128 6.17 -4.10 -10.12
CA SER A 128 5.13 -5.05 -9.70
C SER A 128 3.83 -4.85 -10.49
N ALA A 129 3.08 -5.93 -10.71
CA ALA A 129 1.73 -5.86 -11.24
C ALA A 129 0.72 -6.12 -10.11
N CYS A 130 -0.14 -5.15 -9.84
CA CYS A 130 -1.13 -5.20 -8.77
C CYS A 130 -2.55 -5.04 -9.34
N THR A 131 -3.55 -5.48 -8.59
CA THR A 131 -4.95 -5.42 -9.01
C THR A 131 -5.77 -4.71 -7.95
N HIS A 132 -6.76 -3.92 -8.36
CA HIS A 132 -7.71 -3.36 -7.40
C HIS A 132 -8.52 -4.46 -6.72
N SER A 133 -8.48 -4.50 -5.40
CA SER A 133 -9.39 -5.29 -4.59
C SER A 133 -9.96 -4.38 -3.49
N PRO A 134 -11.29 -4.28 -3.30
CA PRO A 134 -11.88 -3.59 -2.15
C PRO A 134 -11.35 -4.17 -0.82
N THR A 135 -11.26 -3.34 0.21
CA THR A 135 -10.66 -3.67 1.51
C THR A 135 -11.27 -4.90 2.21
N SER A 136 -12.53 -5.23 1.91
CA SER A 136 -13.22 -6.42 2.45
C SER A 136 -12.69 -7.77 1.93
N SER A 137 -11.82 -7.76 0.93
CA SER A 137 -11.38 -8.95 0.18
C SER A 137 -10.06 -9.54 0.69
N THR A 138 -9.35 -8.84 1.57
CA THR A 138 -8.15 -9.37 2.22
C THR A 138 -8.62 -10.19 3.43
N PRO A 139 -8.46 -11.53 3.48
CA PRO A 139 -8.49 -12.19 4.77
C PRO A 139 -7.41 -11.51 5.60
N THR A 140 -7.79 -10.90 6.71
CA THR A 140 -6.88 -10.39 7.73
C THR A 140 -6.18 -11.59 8.35
N THR A 141 -5.32 -12.28 7.58
CA THR A 141 -4.28 -13.11 8.16
C THR A 141 -3.33 -12.12 8.80
N ARG A 142 -3.67 -11.74 10.03
CA ARG A 142 -2.78 -11.07 10.96
C ARG A 142 -1.67 -12.07 11.31
N THR A 143 -0.80 -12.38 10.35
CA THR A 143 0.52 -12.95 10.60
C THR A 143 1.42 -11.82 11.09
N SER A 144 1.05 -11.26 12.23
CA SER A 144 2.05 -10.79 13.18
C SER A 144 2.49 -12.06 13.91
N PRO A 145 3.78 -12.43 13.92
CA PRO A 145 4.26 -13.37 14.90
C PRO A 145 4.05 -12.69 16.25
N ARG A 146 2.97 -13.04 16.95
CA ARG A 146 2.89 -12.77 18.38
C ARG A 146 3.99 -13.62 19.00
N SER A 147 5.13 -12.98 19.27
CA SER A 147 6.09 -13.49 20.23
C SER A 147 5.32 -13.81 21.52
N PRO A 148 5.42 -15.01 22.09
CA PRO A 148 4.84 -15.28 23.39
C PRO A 148 5.56 -14.42 24.42
N THR A 149 4.83 -13.51 25.06
CA THR A 149 5.33 -12.81 26.25
C THR A 149 5.41 -13.83 27.40
N PRO A 150 6.50 -13.84 28.20
CA PRO A 150 6.61 -14.70 29.36
C PRO A 150 5.73 -14.15 30.50
N GLY A 151 4.95 -15.05 31.11
CA GLY A 151 4.12 -14.83 32.28
C GLY A 151 3.50 -16.15 32.70
#